data_AF-A0A2J8U7P5-F1
#
_entry.id   AF-A0A2J8U7P5-F1
#
_cell.length_a   1.000
_cell.length_b   1.000
_cell.length_c   1.000
_cell.angle_alpha   90.00
_cell.angle_beta   90.00
_cell.angle_gamma   90.00
#
_symmetry.space_group_name_H-M   'P 1'
#
loop_
_entity.id
_entity.type
_entity.pdbx_description
1 polymer ?
#
loop_
_entity_poly.entity_id
_entity_poly.type
_entity_poly.pdbx_seq_one_letter_code
_entity_poly.pdbx_strand_id
1 'polypeptide(L)'
;MGPHFTFLCAALARCLLPAEGCVICDPSVVLALKALEKDYLPGHLDAKHHKAMMDRVENAVKDFQELPLNEDAYMGVVDEATLQKGSWSLLKDLKRITDSDVKGDLFVKELFWMLHLQKETFATYVARFQKEAYCPNKCGVMLQTLIWCKNCKKEVHACRKSYDCGGERTGPSRRNWCRAECGGSSNGRHDPGL
;
A
#
# COMPACT_ATOMS: atom_id res chain seq x y z
N MET A 1 -54.05 25.22 -2.51
CA MET A 1 -53.57 24.48 -3.70
C MET A 1 -52.15 24.96 -3.97
N GLY A 2 -51.07 24.20 -3.92
CA GLY A 2 -50.76 22.82 -3.55
C GLY A 2 -49.23 22.79 -3.34
N PRO A 3 -48.70 21.84 -2.55
CA PRO A 3 -47.31 21.82 -2.12
C PRO A 3 -46.43 21.06 -3.13
N HIS A 4 -45.19 21.50 -3.32
CA HIS A 4 -44.17 20.65 -3.96
C HIS A 4 -43.01 20.41 -2.98
N PHE A 5 -43.10 19.24 -2.37
CA PHE A 5 -42.01 18.50 -1.76
C PHE A 5 -40.81 18.44 -2.71
N THR A 6 -39.67 18.96 -2.30
CA THR A 6 -38.37 18.52 -2.85
C THR A 6 -37.67 17.69 -1.80
N PHE A 7 -37.62 16.41 -2.13
CA PHE A 7 -36.97 15.30 -1.47
C PHE A 7 -35.46 15.52 -1.26
N LEU A 8 -34.95 14.93 -0.18
CA LEU A 8 -33.54 14.81 0.19
C LEU A 8 -32.63 14.39 -0.97
N CYS A 9 -31.46 15.03 -1.06
CA CYS A 9 -30.21 14.37 -1.42
C CYS A 9 -29.21 14.59 -0.28
N ALA A 10 -29.21 13.69 0.70
CA ALA A 10 -28.10 13.55 1.62
C ALA A 10 -26.92 12.98 0.82
N ALA A 11 -26.05 13.86 0.31
CA ALA A 11 -24.78 13.46 -0.23
C ALA A 11 -23.91 12.90 0.91
N LEU A 12 -23.49 11.65 0.75
CA LEU A 12 -22.57 10.95 1.65
C LEU A 12 -21.36 11.81 1.96
N ALA A 13 -21.26 12.30 3.19
CA ALA A 13 -20.00 12.78 3.75
C ALA A 13 -19.05 11.58 3.90
N ARG A 14 -18.30 11.28 2.84
CA ARG A 14 -17.04 10.53 2.91
C ARG A 14 -15.89 11.44 2.47
N CYS A 15 -15.75 12.56 3.16
CA CYS A 15 -14.42 13.15 3.34
C CYS A 15 -13.86 12.62 4.65
N LEU A 16 -13.48 11.34 4.66
CA LEU A 16 -12.39 10.95 5.54
C LEU A 16 -11.15 11.60 4.91
N LEU A 17 -10.56 12.54 5.64
CA LEU A 17 -9.31 13.20 5.28
C LEU A 17 -8.25 12.19 4.83
N PRO A 18 -7.29 12.62 3.99
CA PRO A 18 -6.34 11.73 3.34
C PRO A 18 -5.63 10.87 4.38
N ALA A 19 -5.72 9.56 4.23
CA ALA A 19 -4.81 8.68 4.92
C ALA A 19 -3.42 8.92 4.29
N GLU A 20 -2.53 9.52 5.05
CA GLU A 20 -1.14 9.81 4.67
C GLU A 20 -0.29 8.65 5.17
N GLY A 21 0.29 7.83 4.29
CA GLY A 21 1.01 6.60 4.65
C GLY A 21 0.71 5.47 3.66
N CYS A 22 1.73 4.74 3.19
CA CYS A 22 1.47 3.70 2.19
C CYS A 22 0.56 2.59 2.75
N VAL A 23 0.89 2.02 3.91
CA VAL A 23 0.16 0.87 4.47
C VAL A 23 -1.22 1.22 5.01
N ILE A 24 -1.45 2.47 5.42
CA ILE A 24 -2.78 2.94 5.86
C ILE A 24 -3.77 3.05 4.68
N CYS A 25 -3.28 2.98 3.45
CA CYS A 25 -4.14 2.90 2.26
C CYS A 25 -4.87 1.55 2.16
N ASP A 26 -4.45 0.52 2.89
CA ASP A 26 -5.18 -0.73 2.99
C ASP A 26 -6.31 -0.60 4.03
N PRO A 27 -7.58 -0.78 3.65
CA PRO A 27 -8.71 -0.72 4.57
C PRO A 27 -8.58 -1.69 5.75
N SER A 28 -7.91 -2.82 5.57
CA SER A 28 -7.69 -3.84 6.59
C SER A 28 -6.82 -3.31 7.74
N VAL A 29 -5.81 -2.49 7.42
CA VAL A 29 -4.95 -1.83 8.42
C VAL A 29 -5.77 -0.82 9.23
N VAL A 30 -6.55 0.02 8.56
CA VAL A 30 -7.43 0.99 9.23
C VAL A 30 -8.43 0.29 10.16
N LEU A 31 -9.02 -0.82 9.72
CA LEU A 31 -9.93 -1.62 10.54
C LEU A 31 -9.23 -2.23 11.75
N ALA A 32 -8.01 -2.76 11.59
CA ALA A 32 -7.25 -3.32 12.68
C ALA A 32 -6.84 -2.27 13.73
N LEU A 33 -6.48 -1.05 13.31
CA LEU A 33 -6.20 0.05 14.24
C LEU A 33 -7.44 0.47 15.03
N LYS A 34 -8.61 0.47 14.39
CA LYS A 34 -9.89 0.73 15.08
C LYS A 34 -10.25 -0.38 16.07
N ALA A 35 -10.00 -1.64 15.72
CA ALA A 35 -10.21 -2.77 16.62
C ALA A 35 -9.21 -2.74 17.80
N LEU A 36 -7.95 -2.35 17.55
CA LEU A 36 -6.96 -2.13 18.59
C LEU A 36 -7.47 -1.11 19.62
N GLU A 37 -7.97 0.04 19.16
CA GLU A 37 -8.52 1.08 20.03
C GLU A 37 -9.76 0.62 20.81
N LYS A 38 -10.73 0.01 20.13
CA LYS A 38 -12.05 -0.27 20.72
C LYS A 38 -12.13 -1.56 21.51
N ASP A 39 -11.42 -2.59 21.06
CA ASP A 39 -11.59 -3.95 21.55
C ASP A 39 -10.40 -4.38 22.42
N TYR A 40 -9.19 -3.92 22.11
CA TYR A 40 -7.99 -4.34 22.82
C TYR A 40 -7.58 -3.37 23.95
N LEU A 41 -7.42 -2.07 23.66
CA LEU A 41 -6.93 -1.10 24.64
C LEU A 41 -7.72 -1.08 25.97
N PRO A 42 -9.07 -1.18 26.00
CA PRO A 42 -9.82 -1.15 27.26
C PRO A 42 -9.42 -2.23 28.28
N GLY A 43 -8.97 -3.39 27.82
CA GLY A 43 -8.52 -4.49 28.69
C GLY A 43 -7.01 -4.52 28.95
N HIS A 44 -6.22 -3.70 28.25
CA HIS A 44 -4.76 -3.87 28.19
C HIS A 44 -3.96 -2.60 28.51
N LEU A 45 -4.61 -1.45 28.62
CA LEU A 45 -3.98 -0.18 28.97
C LEU A 45 -4.95 0.69 29.80
N ASP A 46 -4.43 1.52 30.71
CA ASP A 46 -5.28 2.45 31.46
C ASP A 46 -6.00 3.43 30.52
N ALA A 47 -7.29 3.67 30.79
CA ALA A 47 -8.15 4.55 29.97
C ALA A 47 -7.60 5.96 29.76
N LYS A 48 -6.88 6.51 30.76
CA LYS A 48 -6.24 7.82 30.68
C LYS A 48 -5.18 7.91 29.57
N HIS A 49 -4.64 6.78 29.11
CA HIS A 49 -3.60 6.72 28.08
C HIS A 49 -4.13 6.36 26.69
N HIS A 50 -5.37 5.90 26.54
CA HIS A 50 -5.88 5.35 25.27
C HIS A 50 -5.76 6.33 24.10
N LYS A 51 -6.24 7.57 24.28
CA LYS A 51 -6.20 8.59 23.24
C LYS A 51 -4.76 8.92 22.81
N ALA A 52 -3.89 9.22 23.79
CA ALA A 52 -2.49 9.54 23.53
C ALA A 52 -1.73 8.37 22.89
N MET A 53 -2.09 7.13 23.25
CA MET A 53 -1.56 5.93 22.63
C MET A 53 -1.95 5.84 21.15
N MET A 54 -3.24 5.97 20.84
CA MET A 54 -3.72 5.89 19.46
C MET A 54 -3.21 7.02 18.57
N ASP A 55 -3.13 8.26 19.08
CA ASP A 55 -2.53 9.38 18.35
C ASP A 55 -1.09 9.06 17.93
N ARG A 56 -0.31 8.44 18.83
CA ARG A 56 1.07 8.02 18.52
C ARG A 56 1.13 6.84 17.56
N VAL A 57 0.22 5.87 17.67
CA VAL A 57 0.14 4.73 16.74
C VAL A 57 -0.22 5.20 15.34
N GLU A 58 -1.24 6.06 15.21
CA GLU A 58 -1.62 6.62 13.92
C GLU A 58 -0.46 7.40 13.29
N ASN A 59 0.22 8.25 14.06
CA ASN A 59 1.38 8.99 13.55
C ASN A 59 2.51 8.04 13.12
N ALA A 60 2.79 6.99 13.89
CA ALA A 60 3.81 6.00 13.53
C ALA A 60 3.45 5.22 12.26
N VAL A 61 2.17 4.91 12.03
CA VAL A 61 1.73 4.24 10.80
C VAL A 61 1.72 5.21 9.61
N LYS A 62 1.36 6.49 9.82
CA LYS A 62 1.42 7.52 8.77
C LYS A 62 2.85 7.76 8.29
N ASP A 63 3.79 7.71 9.22
CA ASP A 63 5.23 7.82 8.99
C ASP A 63 5.82 6.71 8.08
N PHE A 64 5.04 5.69 7.71
CA PHE A 64 5.42 4.72 6.66
C PHE A 64 5.48 5.34 5.25
N GLN A 65 4.99 6.57 5.04
CA GLN A 65 5.26 7.32 3.81
C GLN A 65 6.68 7.91 3.78
N GLU A 66 7.30 8.16 4.94
CA GLU A 66 8.63 8.77 5.04
C GLU A 66 9.66 7.67 5.28
N LEU A 67 10.00 6.99 4.20
CA LEU A 67 10.95 5.88 4.26
C LEU A 67 12.38 6.42 4.15
N PRO A 68 13.34 5.88 4.94
CA PRO A 68 14.75 6.25 4.88
C PRO A 68 15.44 5.64 3.66
N LEU A 69 14.84 5.86 2.49
CA LEU A 69 15.39 5.55 1.19
C LEU A 69 16.04 6.85 0.69
N ASN A 70 17.15 6.75 -0.04
CA ASN A 70 17.78 7.93 -0.64
C ASN A 70 16.70 8.80 -1.31
N GLU A 71 16.65 10.10 -1.01
CA GLU A 71 15.56 10.99 -1.43
C GLU A 71 15.37 11.00 -2.96
N ASP A 72 16.46 10.80 -3.71
CA ASP A 72 16.45 10.68 -5.18
C ASP A 72 15.88 9.34 -5.69
N ALA A 73 15.67 8.35 -4.82
CA ALA A 73 15.22 7.00 -5.16
C ALA A 73 13.76 6.73 -4.78
N TYR A 74 13.25 7.32 -3.69
CA TYR A 74 11.88 7.03 -3.24
C TYR A 74 10.83 7.89 -3.93
N MET A 75 10.05 7.25 -4.79
CA MET A 75 9.03 7.90 -5.62
C MET A 75 7.68 8.13 -4.93
N GLY A 76 7.51 7.79 -3.63
CA GLY A 76 6.22 7.99 -2.94
C GLY A 76 5.06 7.13 -3.44
N VAL A 77 5.37 6.07 -4.20
CA VAL A 77 4.39 5.20 -4.86
C VAL A 77 4.75 3.73 -4.69
N VAL A 78 3.71 2.89 -4.68
CA VAL A 78 3.81 1.42 -4.63
C VAL A 78 2.78 0.79 -5.58
N ASP A 79 3.01 -0.44 -6.00
CA ASP A 79 1.94 -1.25 -6.61
C ASP A 79 1.08 -1.94 -5.55
N GLU A 80 -0.03 -2.53 -5.99
CA GLU A 80 -0.97 -3.23 -5.11
C GLU A 80 -0.29 -4.40 -4.39
N ALA A 81 0.56 -5.16 -5.07
CA ALA A 81 1.22 -6.33 -4.50
C ALA A 81 2.15 -5.95 -3.34
N THR A 82 2.91 -4.86 -3.50
CA THR A 82 3.80 -4.32 -2.45
C THR A 82 3.00 -3.78 -1.27
N LEU A 83 1.91 -3.05 -1.53
CA LEU A 83 1.00 -2.59 -0.49
C LEU A 83 0.45 -3.77 0.32
N GLN A 84 -0.15 -4.76 -0.35
CA GLN A 84 -0.76 -5.93 0.29
C GLN A 84 0.26 -6.72 1.11
N LYS A 85 1.48 -6.88 0.60
CA LYS A 85 2.56 -7.56 1.34
C LYS A 85 2.95 -6.81 2.62
N GLY A 86 3.08 -5.49 2.54
CA GLY A 86 3.37 -4.64 3.69
C GLY A 86 2.25 -4.70 4.74
N SER A 87 1.01 -4.51 4.30
CA SER A 87 -0.19 -4.56 5.14
C SER A 87 -0.34 -5.91 5.83
N TRP A 88 -0.16 -7.02 5.11
CA TRP A 88 -0.25 -8.36 5.68
C TRP A 88 0.84 -8.63 6.72
N SER A 89 2.09 -8.20 6.44
CA SER A 89 3.20 -8.32 7.39
C SER A 89 2.92 -7.55 8.69
N LEU A 90 2.46 -6.30 8.58
CA LEU A 90 2.08 -5.48 9.72
C LEU A 90 0.95 -6.10 10.53
N LEU A 91 -0.13 -6.52 9.86
CA LEU A 91 -1.30 -7.11 10.52
C LEU A 91 -0.97 -8.43 11.22
N LYS A 92 -0.09 -9.24 10.65
CA LYS A 92 0.39 -10.48 11.26
C LYS A 92 1.13 -10.22 12.58
N ASP A 93 2.05 -9.25 12.57
CA ASP A 93 2.82 -8.92 13.76
C ASP A 93 1.99 -8.18 14.82
N LEU A 94 1.05 -7.32 14.41
CA LEU A 94 0.07 -6.71 15.31
C LEU A 94 -0.79 -7.80 15.97
N LYS A 95 -1.28 -8.75 15.17
CA LYS A 95 -2.05 -9.89 15.69
C LYS A 95 -1.24 -10.72 16.68
N ARG A 96 0.06 -10.94 16.44
CA ARG A 96 0.93 -11.63 17.38
C ARG A 96 0.98 -10.93 18.75
N ILE A 97 1.05 -9.59 18.77
CA ILE A 97 1.03 -8.81 20.02
C ILE A 97 -0.32 -8.90 20.69
N THR A 98 -1.42 -8.78 19.94
CA THR A 98 -2.75 -8.86 20.55
C THR A 98 -3.06 -10.26 21.08
N ASP A 99 -2.63 -11.30 20.36
CA ASP A 99 -2.83 -12.71 20.73
C ASP A 99 -1.96 -13.12 21.95
N SER A 100 -0.90 -12.36 22.28
CA SER A 100 -0.07 -12.63 23.47
C SER A 100 -0.67 -12.11 24.78
N ASP A 101 -1.80 -11.38 24.74
CA ASP A 101 -2.46 -10.77 25.92
C ASP A 101 -1.52 -9.89 26.77
N VAL A 102 -0.49 -9.31 26.15
CA VAL A 102 0.47 -8.44 26.83
C VAL A 102 -0.17 -7.11 27.23
N LYS A 103 0.17 -6.57 28.41
CA LYS A 103 -0.53 -5.43 29.03
C LYS A 103 0.42 -4.32 29.50
N GLY A 104 -0.15 -3.14 29.73
CA GLY A 104 0.51 -1.98 30.33
C GLY A 104 1.73 -1.51 29.54
N ASP A 105 2.80 -1.16 30.24
CA ASP A 105 4.01 -0.59 29.63
C ASP A 105 4.72 -1.56 28.67
N LEU A 106 4.62 -2.86 28.92
CA LEU A 106 5.24 -3.87 28.05
C LEU A 106 4.54 -3.91 26.68
N PHE A 107 3.20 -3.87 26.68
CA PHE A 107 2.41 -3.75 25.44
C PHE A 107 2.83 -2.53 24.63
N VAL A 108 2.96 -1.37 25.27
CA VAL A 108 3.34 -0.12 24.59
C VAL A 108 4.73 -0.26 23.95
N LYS A 109 5.70 -0.81 24.68
CA LYS A 109 7.07 -1.02 24.16
C LYS A 109 7.09 -1.98 22.98
N GLU A 110 6.43 -3.14 23.10
CA GLU A 110 6.38 -4.14 22.03
C GLU A 110 5.69 -3.62 20.77
N LEU A 111 4.59 -2.86 20.93
CA LEU A 111 3.86 -2.29 19.81
C LEU A 111 4.70 -1.27 19.04
N PHE A 112 5.34 -0.31 19.71
CA PHE A 112 6.18 0.67 19.02
C PHE A 112 7.45 0.07 18.44
N TRP A 113 8.04 -0.93 19.11
CA TRP A 113 9.16 -1.69 18.56
C TRP A 113 8.77 -2.43 17.28
N MET A 114 7.61 -3.08 17.28
CA MET A 114 7.07 -3.76 16.11
C MET A 114 6.79 -2.78 14.96
N LEU A 115 6.17 -1.63 15.23
CA LEU A 115 5.91 -0.61 14.22
C LEU A 115 7.21 -0.10 13.58
N HIS A 116 8.26 0.12 14.38
CA HIS A 116 9.58 0.48 13.88
C HIS A 116 10.16 -0.58 12.94
N LEU A 117 10.16 -1.85 13.37
CA LEU A 117 10.67 -2.96 12.56
C LEU A 117 9.86 -3.18 11.27
N GLN A 118 8.53 -3.01 11.34
CA GLN A 118 7.67 -3.11 10.17
C GLN A 118 7.90 -1.95 9.19
N LYS A 119 8.25 -0.75 9.66
CA LYS A 119 8.66 0.36 8.80
C LYS A 119 9.92 0.03 8.02
N GLU A 120 10.95 -0.53 8.67
CA GLU A 120 12.18 -0.98 8.01
C GLU A 120 11.94 -2.11 7.00
N THR A 121 11.10 -3.07 7.39
CA THR A 121 10.71 -4.18 6.52
C THR A 121 9.96 -3.67 5.29
N PHE A 122 9.04 -2.73 5.48
CA PHE A 122 8.30 -2.11 4.38
C PHE A 122 9.21 -1.29 3.46
N ALA A 123 10.19 -0.56 4.01
CA ALA A 123 11.21 0.13 3.22
C ALA A 123 11.95 -0.83 2.28
N THR A 124 12.26 -2.04 2.75
CA THR A 124 12.89 -3.08 1.93
C THR A 124 11.99 -3.55 0.78
N TYR A 125 10.68 -3.71 1.03
CA TYR A 125 9.73 -4.08 -0.02
C TYR A 125 9.59 -2.99 -1.09
N VAL A 126 9.50 -1.74 -0.65
CA VAL A 126 9.44 -0.57 -1.53
C VAL A 126 10.72 -0.43 -2.36
N ALA A 127 11.90 -0.56 -1.74
CA ALA A 127 13.18 -0.50 -2.46
C ALA A 127 13.27 -1.57 -3.54
N ARG A 128 12.81 -2.79 -3.23
CA ARG A 128 12.74 -3.88 -4.21
C ARG A 128 11.77 -3.56 -5.34
N PHE A 129 10.57 -3.07 -5.02
CA PHE A 129 9.59 -2.64 -6.02
C PHE A 129 10.17 -1.59 -6.96
N GLN A 130 10.80 -0.54 -6.43
CA GLN A 130 11.39 0.54 -7.22
C GLN A 130 12.52 0.06 -8.13
N LYS A 131 13.29 -0.94 -7.69
CA LYS A 131 14.37 -1.52 -8.46
C LYS A 131 13.91 -2.51 -9.53
N GLU A 132 12.90 -3.34 -9.23
CA GLU A 132 12.57 -4.51 -10.06
C GLU A 132 11.25 -4.37 -10.83
N ALA A 133 10.27 -3.64 -10.29
CA ALA A 133 8.89 -3.66 -10.76
C ALA A 133 8.33 -2.28 -11.13
N TYR A 134 8.95 -1.18 -10.69
CA TYR A 134 8.56 0.17 -11.10
C TYR A 134 9.09 0.47 -12.50
N CYS A 135 8.18 0.67 -13.46
CA CYS A 135 8.51 0.96 -14.86
C CYS A 135 9.63 0.07 -15.46
N PRO A 136 9.41 -1.26 -15.52
CA PRO A 136 10.43 -2.22 -15.96
C PRO A 136 10.71 -2.15 -17.47
N ASN A 137 9.88 -1.44 -18.23
CA ASN A 137 10.08 -1.30 -19.67
C ASN A 137 11.38 -0.56 -19.97
N LYS A 138 12.18 -1.11 -20.88
CA LYS A 138 13.44 -0.49 -21.34
C LYS A 138 13.20 0.56 -22.44
N CYS A 139 12.07 0.46 -23.12
CA CYS A 139 11.66 1.30 -24.25
C CYS A 139 10.13 1.39 -24.31
N GLY A 140 9.61 2.23 -25.20
CA GLY A 140 8.18 2.44 -25.42
C GLY A 140 7.44 3.07 -24.24
N VAL A 141 6.12 2.86 -24.20
CA VAL A 141 5.25 3.33 -23.12
C VAL A 141 4.57 2.13 -22.48
N MET A 142 4.79 1.93 -21.18
CA MET A 142 4.04 0.97 -20.37
C MET A 142 3.07 1.71 -19.46
N LEU A 143 1.87 1.20 -19.28
CA LEU A 143 0.91 1.72 -18.32
C LEU A 143 0.93 0.82 -17.08
N GLN A 144 1.19 1.39 -15.92
CA GLN A 144 1.27 0.67 -14.65
C GLN A 144 0.35 1.33 -13.63
N THR A 145 -0.51 0.56 -12.99
CA THR A 145 -1.38 1.06 -11.92
C THR A 145 -0.58 1.17 -10.62
N LEU A 146 -0.52 2.37 -10.05
CA LEU A 146 0.22 2.69 -8.84
C LEU A 146 -0.68 3.33 -7.80
N ILE A 147 -0.25 3.24 -6.54
CA ILE A 147 -0.91 3.84 -5.39
C ILE A 147 0.01 4.92 -4.84
N TRP A 148 -0.48 6.14 -4.76
CA TRP A 148 0.22 7.28 -4.19
C TRP A 148 0.09 7.28 -2.66
N CYS A 149 1.20 7.12 -1.96
CA CYS A 149 1.17 6.94 -0.50
C CYS A 149 0.71 8.18 0.27
N LYS A 150 0.81 9.37 -0.33
CA LYS A 150 0.39 10.64 0.30
C LYS A 150 -1.13 10.78 0.40
N ASN A 151 -1.90 10.12 -0.45
CA ASN A 151 -3.34 10.35 -0.55
C ASN A 151 -4.17 9.09 -0.87
N CYS A 152 -3.52 7.93 -0.91
CA CYS A 152 -4.12 6.63 -1.24
C CYS A 152 -4.88 6.59 -2.57
N LYS A 153 -4.54 7.47 -3.52
CA LYS A 153 -5.13 7.44 -4.85
C LYS A 153 -4.46 6.38 -5.70
N LYS A 154 -5.30 5.56 -6.31
CA LYS A 154 -4.90 4.57 -7.32
C LYS A 154 -5.02 5.20 -8.70
N GLU A 155 -3.89 5.32 -9.39
CA GLU A 155 -3.80 5.99 -10.67
C GLU A 155 -2.99 5.16 -11.68
N VAL A 156 -3.30 5.33 -12.96
CA VAL A 156 -2.52 4.71 -14.03
C VAL A 156 -1.35 5.62 -14.38
N HIS A 157 -0.14 5.17 -14.08
CA HIS A 157 1.09 5.85 -14.40
C HIS A 157 1.61 5.40 -15.78
N ALA A 158 2.02 6.37 -16.61
CA ALA A 158 2.60 6.10 -17.92
C ALA A 158 4.14 6.10 -17.83
N CYS A 159 4.73 4.91 -17.81
CA CYS A 159 6.17 4.68 -17.87
C CYS A 159 6.69 4.92 -19.29
N ARG A 160 7.07 6.18 -19.58
CA ARG A 160 7.59 6.58 -20.89
C ARG A 160 9.11 6.43 -20.95
N LYS A 161 9.59 5.70 -21.96
CA LYS A 161 11.01 5.56 -22.30
C LYS A 161 11.21 5.90 -23.78
N SER A 162 12.44 5.72 -24.30
CA SER A 162 12.72 5.88 -25.73
C SER A 162 11.74 5.06 -26.57
N TYR A 163 11.17 5.66 -27.61
CA TYR A 163 10.32 4.93 -28.58
C TYR A 163 11.12 3.92 -29.39
N ASP A 164 12.43 4.09 -29.51
CA ASP A 164 13.29 3.13 -30.17
C ASP A 164 13.61 1.98 -29.21
N CYS A 165 12.98 0.84 -29.45
CA CYS A 165 13.20 -0.38 -28.69
C CYS A 165 14.43 -1.18 -29.13
N GLY A 166 15.14 -0.74 -30.18
CA GLY A 166 16.22 -1.52 -30.78
C GLY A 166 15.67 -2.77 -31.45
N GLY A 167 15.65 -2.78 -32.78
CA GLY A 167 15.37 -3.98 -33.56
C GLY A 167 16.56 -4.29 -34.44
N GLU A 168 17.00 -5.55 -34.46
CA GLU A 168 17.82 -6.05 -35.54
C GLU A 168 17.03 -5.88 -36.85
N ARG A 169 17.63 -5.17 -37.82
CA ARG A 169 17.01 -4.93 -39.13
C ARG A 169 17.10 -6.19 -39.99
N THR A 170 16.24 -7.17 -39.74
CA THR A 170 16.07 -8.33 -40.64
C THR A 170 14.60 -8.73 -40.75
N GLY A 171 13.82 -7.99 -41.54
CA GLY A 171 12.46 -8.42 -41.95
C GLY A 171 11.54 -7.28 -42.44
N PRO A 172 10.70 -7.50 -43.46
CA PRO A 172 10.06 -6.40 -44.19
C PRO A 172 8.82 -5.81 -43.49
N SER A 173 8.74 -4.48 -43.58
CA SER A 173 7.58 -3.58 -43.41
C SER A 173 6.83 -3.58 -42.07
N ARG A 174 7.21 -2.59 -41.24
CA ARG A 174 6.53 -2.16 -40.02
C ARG A 174 5.17 -1.53 -40.32
N ARG A 175 4.07 -2.27 -40.12
CA ARG A 175 2.76 -1.66 -39.79
C ARG A 175 1.94 -2.39 -38.74
N ASN A 176 2.32 -3.60 -38.35
CA ASN A 176 1.55 -4.39 -37.39
C ASN A 176 2.47 -4.90 -36.28
N TRP A 177 2.80 -4.09 -35.26
CA TRP A 177 3.33 -4.60 -33.97
C TRP A 177 3.16 -3.59 -32.83
N CYS A 178 1.95 -3.05 -32.72
CA CYS A 178 1.44 -2.52 -31.46
C CYS A 178 0.11 -3.20 -31.17
N ARG A 179 0.15 -4.50 -30.92
CA ARG A 179 -0.98 -5.20 -30.31
C ARG A 179 -0.45 -6.36 -29.46
N ALA A 180 -0.54 -6.13 -28.16
CA ALA A 180 -0.76 -7.11 -27.11
C ALA A 180 0.25 -8.26 -26.97
N GLU A 181 1.14 -8.14 -25.98
CA GLU A 181 1.29 -9.20 -24.99
C GLU A 181 1.24 -8.58 -23.58
N CYS A 182 0.01 -8.32 -23.12
CA CYS A 182 -0.30 -8.41 -21.70
C CYS A 182 -0.51 -9.90 -21.40
N GLY A 183 0.58 -10.64 -21.19
CA GLY A 183 0.56 -12.02 -20.71
C GLY A 183 1.00 -12.05 -19.26
N GLY A 184 0.07 -12.36 -18.36
CA GLY A 184 0.34 -12.53 -16.93
C GLY A 184 1.39 -13.60 -16.68
N SER A 185 2.34 -13.32 -15.79
CA SER A 185 3.29 -14.29 -15.29
C SER A 185 2.58 -15.26 -14.32
N SER A 186 1.95 -16.30 -14.87
CA SER A 186 1.57 -17.50 -14.11
C SER A 186 2.51 -18.64 -14.49
N ASN A 187 3.62 -18.77 -13.76
CA ASN A 187 4.52 -19.91 -13.91
C ASN A 187 4.03 -21.06 -13.02
N GLY A 188 3.04 -21.80 -13.53
CA GLY A 188 2.52 -23.04 -12.96
C GLY A 188 3.06 -24.23 -13.76
N ARG A 189 4.01 -24.93 -13.15
CA ARG A 189 4.71 -26.13 -13.61
C ARG A 189 3.71 -27.26 -13.93
N HIS A 190 3.71 -27.81 -15.15
CA HIS A 190 3.28 -29.19 -15.40
C HIS A 190 4.05 -29.80 -16.59
N ASP A 191 4.68 -30.92 -16.28
CA ASP A 191 5.55 -31.79 -17.07
C ASP A 191 4.71 -32.69 -18.00
N PRO A 192 5.05 -32.88 -19.29
CA PRO A 192 4.53 -33.99 -20.07
C PRO A 192 5.68 -34.90 -20.52
N GLY A 193 5.92 -35.97 -19.75
CA GLY A 193 6.77 -37.08 -20.16
C GLY A 193 5.93 -38.34 -20.32
N LEU A 194 5.78 -38.79 -21.56
CA LEU A 194 5.37 -40.14 -21.96
C LEU A 194 6.33 -40.58 -23.06
#